data_AF-A0A0Q7TT70-F1
#
_entry.id   AF-A0A0Q7TT70-F1
#
_cell.length_a   1.000
_cell.length_b   1.000
_cell.length_c   1.000
_cell.angle_alpha   90.00
_cell.angle_beta   90.00
_cell.angle_gamma   90.00
#
_symmetry.space_group_name_H-M   'P 1'
#
loop_
_entity.id
_entity.type
_entity.pdbx_description
1 polymer ?
#
loop_
_entity_poly.entity_id
_entity_poly.type
_entity_poly.pdbx_seq_one_letter_code
_entity_poly.pdbx_strand_id
1 'polypeptide(L)' 'MSKQPDVGLGPRLLAIETALRALVDQASSTDPALRNRIRAAAEAYLATIPQVSELEREFIERSRGFVESIVRQPTV' A
#
# COMPACT_ATOMS: atom_id res chain seq x y z
N MET A 1 -2.87 -27.60 -17.13
CA MET A 1 -3.26 -26.33 -17.77
C MET A 1 -2.49 -25.21 -17.10
N SER A 2 -1.49 -24.66 -17.77
CA SER A 2 -0.70 -23.54 -17.25
C SER A 2 -1.61 -22.32 -17.18
N LYS A 3 -1.89 -21.79 -15.97
CA LYS A 3 -2.54 -20.49 -15.82
C LYS A 3 -1.65 -19.47 -16.53
N GLN A 4 -2.08 -18.98 -17.69
CA GLN A 4 -1.42 -17.82 -18.29
C GLN A 4 -1.41 -16.72 -17.22
N PRO A 5 -0.25 -16.12 -16.89
CA PRO A 5 -0.22 -15.01 -15.97
C PRO A 5 -1.13 -13.93 -16.53
N ASP A 6 -2.00 -13.39 -15.68
CA ASP A 6 -2.86 -12.27 -16.04
C ASP A 6 -1.97 -11.06 -16.34
N VAL A 7 -1.59 -10.91 -17.61
CA VAL A 7 -0.69 -9.86 -18.10
C VAL A 7 -1.27 -8.46 -17.81
N GLY A 8 -2.59 -8.35 -17.59
CA GLY A 8 -3.27 -7.10 -17.25
C GLY A 8 -3.12 -6.68 -15.78
N LEU A 9 -2.81 -7.62 -14.87
CA LEU A 9 -2.70 -7.32 -13.44
C LEU A 9 -1.53 -6.37 -13.14
N GLY A 10 -0.37 -6.60 -13.75
CA GLY A 10 0.81 -5.77 -13.56
C GLY A 10 0.60 -4.29 -13.95
N PRO A 11 0.20 -4.00 -15.20
CA PRO A 11 -0.10 -2.63 -15.64
C PRO A 11 -1.20 -1.95 -14.82
N ARG A 12 -2.23 -2.69 -14.40
CA ARG A 12 -3.30 -2.15 -13.55
C ARG A 12 -2.77 -1.74 -12.17
N LEU A 13 -1.93 -2.57 -11.55
CA LEU A 13 -1.30 -2.24 -10.26
C LEU A 13 -0.40 -1.02 -10.38
N LEU A 14 0.45 -0.94 -11.43
CA LEU A 14 1.29 0.22 -11.69
C LEU A 14 0.48 1.52 -11.81
N ALA A 15 -0.63 1.50 -12.55
CA ALA A 15 -1.48 2.67 -12.72
C ALA A 15 -2.09 3.14 -11.39
N ILE A 16 -2.57 2.20 -10.57
CA ILE A 16 -3.14 2.48 -9.25
C ILE A 16 -2.07 3.05 -8.32
N GLU A 17 -0.91 2.41 -8.22
CA GLU A 17 0.18 2.86 -7.35
C GLU A 17 0.67 4.27 -7.74
N THR A 18 0.81 4.53 -9.04
CA THR A 18 1.23 5.85 -9.55
C THR A 18 0.22 6.93 -9.18
N ALA A 19 -1.08 6.66 -9.41
CA ALA A 19 -2.14 7.60 -9.07
C ALA A 19 -2.20 7.88 -7.56
N LEU A 20 -2.10 6.84 -6.73
CA LEU A 20 -2.11 6.97 -5.27
C LEU A 20 -0.93 7.81 -4.78
N ARG A 21 0.28 7.58 -5.29
CA ARG A 21 1.46 8.38 -4.92
C ARG A 21 1.27 9.86 -5.27
N ALA A 22 0.85 10.16 -6.49
CA ALA A 22 0.61 11.54 -6.92
C ALA A 22 -0.43 12.25 -6.05
N LEU A 23 -1.52 11.56 -5.68
CA LEU A 23 -2.55 12.10 -4.80
C LEU A 23 -2.04 12.33 -3.38
N VAL A 24 -1.29 11.38 -2.82
CA VAL A 24 -0.68 11.50 -1.50
C VAL A 24 0.32 12.65 -1.48
N ASP A 25 1.15 12.80 -2.51
CA ASP A 25 2.11 13.89 -2.64
C ASP A 25 1.40 15.25 -2.67
N GLN A 26 0.41 15.40 -3.55
CA GLN A 26 -0.37 16.62 -3.69
C GLN A 26 -1.06 16.99 -2.37
N ALA A 27 -1.76 16.04 -1.75
CA ALA A 27 -2.51 16.30 -0.51
C ALA A 27 -1.58 16.50 0.70
N SER A 28 -0.38 15.92 0.70
CA SER A 28 0.61 16.16 1.76
C SER A 28 1.19 17.58 1.75
N SER A 29 1.10 18.30 0.62
CA SER A 29 1.54 19.69 0.53
C SER A 29 0.67 20.63 1.37
N THR A 30 -0.62 20.31 1.53
CA THR A 30 -1.58 21.07 2.32
C THR A 30 -1.82 20.47 3.71
N ASP A 31 -1.63 19.16 3.86
CA ASP A 31 -1.66 18.46 5.14
C ASP A 31 -0.42 17.57 5.34
N PRO A 32 0.64 18.07 5.99
CA PRO A 32 1.85 17.31 6.27
C PRO A 32 1.62 16.06 7.13
N ALA A 33 0.53 15.99 7.92
CA ALA A 33 0.23 14.85 8.77
C ALA A 33 -0.49 13.70 8.03
N LEU A 34 -0.95 13.93 6.79
CA LEU A 34 -1.73 12.96 6.02
C LEU A 34 -1.03 11.59 5.89
N ARG A 35 0.28 11.58 5.58
CA ARG A 35 1.06 10.34 5.44
C ARG A 35 1.03 9.50 6.72
N ASN A 36 1.11 10.15 7.88
CA ASN A 36 1.02 9.48 9.18
C ASN A 36 -0.39 8.97 9.45
N ARG A 37 -1.43 9.73 9.06
CA ARG A 37 -2.83 9.28 9.18
C ARG A 37 -3.11 8.04 8.33
N ILE A 38 -2.59 8.01 7.10
CA ILE A 38 -2.69 6.83 6.21
C ILE A 38 -1.99 5.62 6.85
N ARG A 39 -0.76 5.80 7.35
CA ARG A 39 -0.03 4.74 8.06
C ARG A 39 -0.81 4.21 9.27
N ALA A 40 -1.32 5.12 10.10
CA ALA A 40 -2.08 4.74 11.29
C ALA A 40 -3.38 4.00 10.94
N ALA A 41 -4.10 4.44 9.90
CA ALA A 41 -5.31 3.77 9.43
C ALA A 41 -5.01 2.35 8.90
N ALA A 42 -3.91 2.18 8.16
CA ALA A 42 -3.46 0.88 7.69
C ALA A 42 -3.10 -0.04 8.86
N GLU A 43 -2.29 0.42 9.81
CA GLU A 43 -1.92 -0.38 10.98
C GLU A 43 -3.14 -0.75 11.84
N ALA A 44 -4.09 0.18 12.02
CA ALA A 44 -5.33 -0.10 12.74
C ALA A 44 -6.14 -1.23 12.08
N TYR A 45 -6.22 -1.25 10.75
CA TYR A 45 -6.86 -2.35 10.01
C TYR A 45 -6.08 -3.66 10.13
N LEU A 46 -4.76 -3.63 9.90
CA LEU A 46 -3.92 -4.82 9.97
C LEU A 46 -3.92 -5.46 11.37
N ALA A 47 -4.05 -4.65 12.43
CA ALA A 47 -4.19 -5.14 13.80
C ALA A 47 -5.49 -5.93 14.06
N THR A 48 -6.51 -5.80 13.21
CA THR A 48 -7.75 -6.60 13.31
C THR A 48 -7.62 -8.00 12.73
N ILE A 49 -6.56 -8.27 11.96
CA ILE A 49 -6.36 -9.54 11.27
C ILE A 49 -5.73 -10.54 12.25
N PRO A 50 -6.36 -11.70 12.48
CA PRO A 50 -5.76 -12.77 13.27
C PRO A 50 -4.44 -13.21 12.65
N GLN A 51 -3.41 -13.40 13.46
CA GLN A 51 -2.09 -13.87 12.98
C GLN A 51 -1.91 -15.37 13.24
N VAL A 52 -2.96 -16.16 12.95
CA VAL A 52 -3.00 -17.58 13.30
C VAL A 52 -2.28 -18.45 12.27
N SER A 53 -2.21 -17.98 11.03
CA SER A 53 -1.57 -18.65 9.90
C SER A 53 -0.39 -17.86 9.35
N GLU A 54 0.48 -18.55 8.61
CA GLU A 54 1.58 -17.91 7.87
C GLU A 54 1.06 -16.99 6.76
N LEU A 55 -0.06 -17.37 6.10
CA LEU A 55 -0.69 -16.57 5.07
C LEU A 55 -1.14 -15.19 5.59
N GLU A 56 -1.73 -15.13 6.79
CA GLU A 56 -2.15 -13.87 7.40
C GLU A 56 -0.94 -13.00 7.77
N ARG A 57 0.13 -13.60 8.29
CA ARG A 57 1.38 -12.89 8.61
C ARG A 57 2.01 -12.30 7.35
N GLU A 58 2.11 -13.09 6.28
CA GLU A 58 2.62 -12.64 4.99
C GLU A 58 1.75 -11.53 4.39
N PHE A 59 0.42 -11.66 4.48
CA PHE A 59 -0.50 -10.63 4.04
C PHE A 59 -0.27 -9.30 4.78
N ILE A 60 -0.12 -9.35 6.12
CA ILE A 60 0.15 -8.16 6.94
C ILE A 60 1.47 -7.53 6.55
N GLU A 61 2.55 -8.31 6.46
CA GLU A 61 3.87 -7.80 6.12
C GLU A 61 3.92 -7.16 4.73
N ARG A 62 3.37 -7.84 3.72
CA ARG A 62 3.30 -7.31 2.35
C ARG A 62 2.46 -6.05 2.29
N SER A 63 1.29 -6.04 2.94
CA SER A 63 0.40 -4.87 2.98
C SER A 63 1.10 -3.67 3.61
N ARG A 64 1.80 -3.86 4.73
CA ARG A 64 2.61 -2.81 5.38
C ARG A 64 3.69 -2.28 4.43
N GLY A 65 4.41 -3.16 3.74
CA GLY A 65 5.41 -2.78 2.75
C GLY A 65 4.84 -1.93 1.61
N PHE A 66 3.68 -2.30 1.07
CA PHE A 66 3.00 -1.52 0.02
C PHE A 66 2.55 -0.15 0.52
N VAL A 67 1.96 -0.07 1.71
CA VAL A 67 1.55 1.21 2.32
C VAL A 67 2.76 2.12 2.48
N GLU A 68 3.86 1.63 3.05
CA GLU A 68 5.09 2.41 3.17
C GLU A 68 5.62 2.90 1.82
N SER A 69 5.52 2.07 0.77
CA SER A 69 5.94 2.49 -0.58
C SER A 69 5.11 3.64 -1.15
N ILE A 70 3.84 3.77 -0.74
CA ILE A 70 2.92 4.81 -1.22
C ILE A 70 3.10 6.10 -0.40
N VAL A 71 3.27 5.97 0.92
CA VAL A 71 3.36 7.14 1.81
C VAL A 71 4.76 7.69 1.99
N ARG A 72 5.80 7.00 1.49
CA ARG A 72 7.18 7.50 1.53
C ARG A 72 7.28 8.86 0.86
N GLN A 73 7.96 9.80 1.52
CA GLN A 73 8.26 11.09 0.91
C GLN A 73 9.16 10.87 -0.31
N PRO A 74 8.95 11.62 -1.41
CA PRO A 74 9.88 11.60 -2.53
C PRO A 74 11.28 11.98 -2.02
N THR A 75 12.26 11.14 -2.27
CA THR A 75 13.67 11.53 -2.09
C THR A 75 13.99 12.48 -3.24
N VAL A 76 14.22 13.74 -2.91
CA VAL A 76 14.65 14.79 -3.87
C VAL A 76 16.06 14.50 -4.34
#